data_AF-A0A1W9S0R1-F1
#
_entry.id   AF-A0A1W9S0R1-F1
#
_cell.length_a   1.000
_cell.length_b   1.000
_cell.length_c   1.000
_cell.angle_alpha   90.00
_cell.angle_beta   90.00
_cell.angle_gamma   90.00
#
_symmetry.space_group_name_H-M   'P 1'
#
loop_
_entity.id
_entity.type
_entity.pdbx_description
1 polymer ?
#
loop_
_entity_poly.entity_id
_entity_poly.type
_entity_poly.pdbx_seq_one_letter_code
_entity_poly.pdbx_strand_id
1 'polypeptide(L)'
;MKRLVLIFSIFVVIFGCGKKEESKKVSVEAIVEMGRRSQNKVFILGLDGATFNLIVPMMRRGELPNIEKLLREGAYGNLTSIEPMSSPVLWTTIFTGKKREVHGITDYTITVEGETKPIPVGSRQRRVLALWNMATVGGKTGAFFAFWATHPAESVSGFIISDRYDEEGIKNAFYPP
;
A
#
# COMPACT_ATOMS: atom_id res chain seq x y z
N MET A 1 55.22 2.30 -38.16
CA MET A 1 54.15 2.56 -39.16
C MET A 1 52.92 1.74 -38.78
N LYS A 2 51.82 2.42 -38.47
CA LYS A 2 50.58 1.86 -37.91
C LYS A 2 49.83 1.08 -38.99
N ARG A 3 49.43 -0.17 -38.74
CA ARG A 3 48.37 -0.83 -39.51
C ARG A 3 47.09 -0.76 -38.68
N LEU A 4 46.18 0.10 -39.15
CA LEU A 4 44.83 0.30 -38.65
C LEU A 4 44.00 -0.92 -39.07
N VAL A 5 43.48 -1.69 -38.11
CA VAL A 5 42.50 -2.75 -38.37
C VAL A 5 41.12 -2.18 -38.04
N LEU A 6 40.36 -1.85 -39.07
CA LEU A 6 38.93 -1.51 -38.95
C LEU A 6 38.15 -2.84 -38.83
N ILE A 7 37.60 -3.12 -37.65
CA ILE A 7 36.61 -4.18 -37.48
C ILE A 7 35.23 -3.54 -37.64
N PHE A 8 34.63 -3.70 -38.81
CA PHE A 8 33.21 -3.44 -39.02
C PHE A 8 32.43 -4.63 -38.44
N SER A 9 32.03 -4.55 -37.18
CA SER A 9 31.05 -5.49 -36.62
C SER A 9 29.66 -5.12 -37.15
N ILE A 10 29.25 -5.81 -38.20
CA ILE A 10 27.87 -5.84 -38.69
C ILE A 10 26.99 -6.42 -37.57
N PHE A 11 26.18 -5.57 -36.93
CA PHE A 11 25.07 -6.03 -36.11
C PHE A 11 23.98 -6.55 -37.05
N VAL A 12 23.93 -7.87 -37.23
CA VAL A 12 22.74 -8.53 -37.79
C VAL A 12 21.64 -8.40 -36.74
N VAL A 13 20.70 -7.50 -36.97
CA VAL A 13 19.44 -7.44 -36.21
C VAL A 13 18.60 -8.64 -36.65
N ILE A 14 18.78 -9.76 -35.94
CA ILE A 14 17.80 -10.84 -35.96
C ILE A 14 16.58 -10.28 -35.22
N PHE A 15 15.54 -9.89 -35.96
CA PHE A 15 14.20 -9.75 -35.41
C PHE A 15 13.74 -11.14 -34.95
N GLY A 16 14.22 -11.54 -33.77
CA GLY A 16 13.63 -12.61 -33.00
C GLY A 16 12.26 -12.11 -32.61
N CYS A 17 11.24 -12.60 -33.29
CA CYS A 17 9.87 -12.57 -32.83
C CYS A 17 9.83 -13.39 -31.53
N GLY A 18 10.26 -12.77 -30.43
CA GLY A 18 10.08 -13.32 -29.10
C GLY A 18 8.60 -13.60 -28.97
N LYS A 19 8.25 -14.90 -28.89
CA LYS A 19 6.90 -15.30 -28.50
C LYS A 19 6.57 -14.45 -27.29
N LYS A 20 5.48 -13.66 -27.37
CA LYS A 20 4.87 -13.08 -26.17
C LYS A 20 4.74 -14.24 -25.20
N GLU A 21 5.56 -14.24 -24.17
CA GLU A 21 5.41 -15.17 -23.07
C GLU A 21 4.05 -14.80 -22.48
N GLU A 22 3.03 -15.59 -22.82
CA GLU A 22 1.72 -15.46 -22.23
C GLU A 22 1.94 -15.58 -20.72
N SER A 23 1.90 -14.45 -20.04
CA SER A 23 1.87 -14.40 -18.58
C SER A 23 0.79 -15.38 -18.16
N LYS A 24 1.20 -16.52 -17.58
CA LYS A 24 0.28 -17.55 -17.10
C LYS A 24 -0.70 -16.84 -16.18
N LYS A 25 -1.95 -16.72 -16.61
CA LYS A 25 -3.02 -16.17 -15.78
C LYS A 25 -3.16 -17.11 -14.59
N VAL A 26 -2.59 -16.71 -13.46
CA VAL A 26 -2.83 -17.38 -12.19
C VAL A 26 -4.27 -17.03 -11.79
N SER A 27 -5.08 -18.04 -11.49
CA SER A 27 -6.44 -17.81 -11.03
C SER A 27 -6.44 -17.16 -9.65
N VAL A 28 -7.50 -16.42 -9.32
CA VAL A 28 -7.65 -15.77 -8.01
C VAL A 28 -7.65 -16.84 -6.92
N GLU A 29 -8.28 -17.98 -7.17
CA GLU A 29 -8.35 -19.12 -6.25
C GLU A 29 -6.95 -19.66 -5.95
N ALA A 30 -6.09 -19.77 -6.96
CA ALA A 30 -4.71 -20.22 -6.78
C ALA A 30 -3.88 -19.21 -5.96
N ILE A 31 -4.05 -17.90 -6.18
CA ILE A 31 -3.39 -16.85 -5.39
C ILE A 31 -3.85 -16.91 -3.93
N VAL A 32 -5.15 -17.07 -3.71
CA VAL A 32 -5.71 -17.19 -2.36
C VAL A 32 -5.16 -18.43 -1.66
N GLU A 33 -5.10 -19.57 -2.33
CA GLU A 33 -4.55 -20.81 -1.75
C GLU A 33 -3.05 -20.69 -1.45
N MET A 34 -2.27 -20.07 -2.34
CA MET A 34 -0.88 -19.74 -2.06
C MET A 34 -0.74 -18.84 -0.84
N GLY A 35 -1.59 -17.81 -0.73
CA GLY A 35 -1.67 -16.91 0.41
C GLY A 35 -1.95 -17.67 1.71
N ARG A 36 -2.95 -18.57 1.72
CA ARG A 36 -3.30 -19.40 2.89
C ARG A 36 -2.13 -20.27 3.35
N ARG A 37 -1.39 -20.89 2.42
CA ARG A 37 -0.24 -21.75 2.74
C ARG A 37 1.01 -20.99 3.16
N SER A 38 1.18 -19.75 2.69
CA SER A 38 2.36 -18.94 2.98
C SER A 38 2.58 -18.77 4.48
N GLN A 39 3.79 -19.09 4.93
CA GLN A 39 4.28 -18.86 6.30
C GLN A 39 5.10 -17.57 6.41
N ASN A 40 5.25 -16.84 5.30
CA ASN A 40 6.01 -15.60 5.29
C ASN A 40 5.24 -14.52 6.05
N LYS A 41 5.93 -13.86 6.97
CA LYS A 41 5.41 -12.68 7.65
C LYS A 41 5.58 -11.48 6.73
N VAL A 42 4.53 -10.68 6.61
CA VAL A 42 4.53 -9.43 5.83
C VAL A 42 4.41 -8.27 6.80
N PHE A 43 5.29 -7.29 6.66
CA PHE A 43 5.22 -6.04 7.40
C PHE A 43 5.04 -4.89 6.40
N ILE A 44 3.99 -4.09 6.60
CA ILE A 44 3.68 -2.93 5.79
C ILE A 44 3.88 -1.70 6.67
N LEU A 45 4.82 -0.85 6.29
CA LEU A 45 5.08 0.43 6.94
C LEU A 45 4.62 1.56 6.03
N GLY A 46 3.68 2.36 6.51
CA GLY A 46 3.26 3.59 5.85
C GLY A 46 3.95 4.80 6.47
N LEU A 47 4.60 5.62 5.65
CA LEU A 47 5.19 6.90 6.07
C LEU A 47 4.52 8.02 5.28
N ASP A 48 3.66 8.79 5.94
CA ASP A 48 2.96 9.91 5.28
C ASP A 48 3.95 11.03 4.91
N GLY A 49 3.82 11.60 3.71
CA GLY A 49 4.70 12.64 3.19
C GLY A 49 6.15 12.22 2.88
N ALA A 50 6.52 10.95 2.99
CA ALA A 50 7.89 10.47 2.83
C ALA A 50 8.34 10.34 1.37
N THR A 51 8.42 11.46 0.65
CA THR A 51 8.87 11.51 -0.74
C THR A 51 10.38 11.25 -0.89
N PHE A 52 10.79 10.69 -2.03
CA PHE A 52 12.21 10.52 -2.38
C PHE A 52 12.97 11.86 -2.45
N ASN A 53 12.28 12.98 -2.66
CA ASN A 53 12.88 14.31 -2.60
C ASN A 53 13.41 14.67 -1.20
N LEU A 54 12.89 14.03 -0.15
CA LEU A 54 13.38 14.16 1.23
C LEU A 54 14.31 13.00 1.60
N ILE A 55 13.89 11.76 1.30
CA ILE A 55 14.62 10.54 1.67
C ILE A 55 16.03 10.52 1.05
N VAL A 56 16.15 10.85 -0.25
CA VAL A 56 17.44 10.72 -0.96
C VAL A 56 18.50 11.70 -0.42
N PRO A 57 18.21 13.00 -0.22
CA PRO A 57 19.17 13.90 0.43
C PRO A 57 19.57 13.48 1.84
N MET A 58 18.61 13.03 2.68
CA MET A 58 18.90 12.56 4.04
C MET A 58 19.78 11.30 4.03
N MET A 59 19.49 10.35 3.13
CA MET A 59 20.30 9.16 2.91
C MET A 59 21.73 9.52 2.51
N ARG A 60 21.94 10.48 1.60
CA ARG A 60 23.28 10.95 1.21
C ARG A 60 24.06 11.59 2.35
N ARG A 61 23.39 12.12 3.38
CA ARG A 61 24.02 12.62 4.61
C ARG A 61 24.26 11.54 5.65
N GLY A 62 23.92 10.28 5.37
CA GLY A 62 24.08 9.15 6.29
C GLY A 62 23.02 9.08 7.40
N GLU A 63 21.92 9.84 7.29
CA GLU A 63 20.91 9.95 8.36
C GLU A 63 19.90 8.78 8.35
N LEU A 64 19.78 8.06 7.23
CA LEU A 64 18.77 7.01 7.03
C LEU A 64 19.39 5.65 6.64
N PRO A 65 20.29 5.06 7.45
CA PRO A 65 21.04 3.86 7.08
C PRO A 65 20.15 2.62 6.87
N ASN A 66 19.04 2.53 7.60
CA ASN A 66 18.09 1.42 7.44
C ASN A 66 17.27 1.54 6.14
N ILE A 67 16.85 2.75 5.79
CA ILE A 67 16.14 2.99 4.52
C ILE A 67 17.10 2.77 3.35
N GLU A 68 18.35 3.25 3.44
CA GLU A 68 19.38 2.99 2.44
C GLU A 68 19.55 1.50 2.17
N LYS A 69 19.66 0.70 3.23
CA LYS A 69 19.74 -0.76 3.13
C LYS A 69 18.53 -1.34 2.40
N LEU A 70 17.31 -0.92 2.76
CA LEU A 70 16.07 -1.38 2.12
C LEU A 70 16.03 -1.03 0.62
N LEU A 71 16.44 0.18 0.24
CA LEU A 71 16.46 0.61 -1.17
C LEU A 71 17.52 -0.14 -1.99
N ARG A 72 18.67 -0.48 -1.37
CA ARG A 72 19.76 -1.21 -2.02
C ARG A 72 19.45 -2.70 -2.22
N GLU A 73 18.81 -3.33 -1.24
CA GLU A 73 18.55 -4.78 -1.22
C GLU A 73 17.15 -5.15 -1.72
N GLY A 74 16.27 -4.15 -1.89
CA GLY A 74 14.89 -4.30 -2.34
C GLY A 74 14.61 -3.66 -3.69
N ALA A 75 13.33 -3.35 -3.92
CA ALA A 75 12.87 -2.63 -5.09
C ALA A 75 12.19 -1.33 -4.66
N TYR A 76 12.44 -0.24 -5.40
CA TYR A 76 11.82 1.05 -5.15
C TYR A 76 11.63 1.83 -6.44
N GLY A 77 10.70 2.79 -6.41
CA GLY A 77 10.44 3.67 -7.54
C GLY A 77 9.34 4.68 -7.21
N ASN A 78 9.24 5.72 -8.04
CA ASN A 78 8.14 6.68 -7.93
C ASN A 78 6.83 6.01 -8.36
N LEU A 79 5.81 6.14 -7.51
CA LEU A 79 4.45 5.72 -7.83
C LEU A 79 3.63 6.95 -8.26
N THR A 80 2.74 6.77 -9.24
CA THR A 80 1.78 7.80 -9.62
C THR A 80 0.66 7.87 -8.58
N SER A 81 0.44 9.06 -8.01
CA SER A 81 -0.66 9.30 -7.09
C SER A 81 -1.99 9.53 -7.81
N ILE A 82 -3.07 9.64 -7.05
CA ILE A 82 -4.43 9.90 -7.55
C ILE A 82 -4.92 11.22 -6.93
N GLU A 83 -5.58 12.05 -7.73
CA GLU A 83 -6.22 13.28 -7.23
C GLU A 83 -7.66 13.02 -6.76
N PRO A 84 -8.11 13.66 -5.65
CA PRO A 84 -7.35 14.57 -4.79
C PRO A 84 -6.37 13.83 -3.86
N MET A 85 -5.18 14.40 -3.64
CA MET A 85 -4.16 13.86 -2.72
C MET A 85 -4.50 14.07 -1.23
N SER A 86 -5.70 13.63 -0.80
CA SER A 86 -6.12 13.62 0.60
C SER A 86 -5.70 12.30 1.26
N SER A 87 -5.04 12.38 2.43
CA SER A 87 -4.52 11.19 3.14
C SER A 87 -5.55 10.08 3.32
N PRO A 88 -6.76 10.30 3.88
CA PRO A 88 -7.75 9.22 4.06
C PRO A 88 -8.18 8.58 2.74
N VAL A 89 -8.19 9.33 1.64
CA VAL A 89 -8.51 8.81 0.30
C VAL A 89 -7.39 7.91 -0.21
N LEU A 90 -6.16 8.42 -0.20
CA LEU A 90 -4.99 7.70 -0.72
C LEU A 90 -4.67 6.44 0.08
N TRP A 91 -4.68 6.53 1.41
CA TRP A 91 -4.43 5.39 2.28
C TRP A 91 -5.52 4.31 2.13
N THR A 92 -6.79 4.71 2.01
CA THR A 92 -7.86 3.74 1.72
C THR A 92 -7.66 3.09 0.35
N THR A 93 -7.22 3.83 -0.67
CA THR A 93 -6.86 3.24 -1.96
C THR A 93 -5.76 2.19 -1.82
N ILE A 94 -4.69 2.49 -1.06
CA ILE A 94 -3.58 1.55 -0.80
C ILE A 94 -4.09 0.26 -0.12
N PHE A 95 -4.92 0.38 0.92
CA PHE A 95 -5.34 -0.80 1.70
C PHE A 95 -6.51 -1.58 1.09
N THR A 96 -7.17 -1.05 0.07
CA THR A 96 -8.26 -1.75 -0.62
C THR A 96 -7.90 -2.18 -2.04
N GLY A 97 -6.88 -1.57 -2.64
CA GLY A 97 -6.57 -1.71 -4.05
C GLY A 97 -7.67 -1.17 -4.97
N LYS A 98 -8.57 -0.33 -4.45
CA LYS A 98 -9.71 0.26 -5.18
C LYS A 98 -9.56 1.77 -5.27
N LYS A 99 -10.17 2.38 -6.27
CA LYS A 99 -10.23 3.86 -6.38
C LYS A 99 -11.29 4.42 -5.43
N ARG A 100 -11.23 5.74 -5.19
CA ARG A 100 -12.15 6.48 -4.31
C ARG A 100 -13.63 6.24 -4.63
N GLU A 101 -13.99 6.14 -5.91
CA GLU A 101 -15.38 5.95 -6.34
C GLU A 101 -15.93 4.60 -5.91
N VAL A 102 -15.03 3.62 -5.74
CA VAL A 102 -15.36 2.25 -5.36
C VAL A 102 -15.29 2.07 -3.84
N HIS A 103 -14.22 2.54 -3.17
CA HIS A 103 -14.11 2.38 -1.72
C HIS A 103 -14.94 3.39 -0.91
N GLY A 104 -15.37 4.51 -1.50
CA GLY A 104 -16.34 5.45 -0.91
C GLY A 104 -15.79 6.51 0.03
N ILE A 105 -14.54 6.39 0.48
CA ILE A 105 -13.83 7.43 1.25
C ILE A 105 -13.37 8.55 0.30
N THR A 106 -13.89 9.76 0.49
CA THR A 106 -13.68 10.88 -0.45
C THR A 106 -13.01 12.11 0.15
N ASP A 107 -13.00 12.24 1.48
CA ASP A 107 -12.41 13.37 2.20
C ASP A 107 -12.14 13.00 3.68
N TYR A 108 -11.56 13.90 4.45
CA TYR A 108 -11.38 13.78 5.90
C TYR A 108 -12.69 13.77 6.69
N THR A 109 -13.73 14.41 6.17
CA THR A 109 -15.03 14.51 6.84
C THR A 109 -16.16 14.15 5.90
N ILE A 110 -17.28 13.75 6.49
CA ILE A 110 -18.53 13.50 5.78
C ILE A 110 -19.68 14.25 6.44
N THR A 111 -20.66 14.65 5.66
CA THR A 111 -21.93 15.15 6.18
C THR A 111 -22.88 13.97 6.38
N VAL A 112 -23.42 13.83 7.58
CA VAL A 112 -24.41 12.81 7.93
C VAL A 112 -25.74 13.50 8.18
N GLU A 113 -26.83 12.91 7.70
CA GLU A 113 -28.18 13.42 7.96
C GLU A 113 -28.46 13.44 9.47
N GLY A 114 -28.95 14.57 9.96
CA GLY A 114 -29.18 14.81 11.40
C GLY A 114 -27.98 15.42 12.14
N GLU A 115 -26.79 15.47 11.52
CA GLU A 115 -25.64 16.16 12.10
C GLU A 115 -25.57 17.62 11.62
N THR A 116 -25.30 18.53 12.56
CA THR A 116 -25.17 19.97 12.26
C THR A 116 -23.79 20.33 11.70
N LYS A 117 -22.81 19.45 11.86
CA LYS A 117 -21.43 19.64 11.41
C LYS A 117 -20.92 18.38 10.71
N PRO A 118 -19.99 18.50 9.75
CA PRO A 118 -19.29 17.35 9.21
C PRO A 118 -18.59 16.57 10.32
N ILE A 119 -18.65 15.24 10.24
CA ILE A 119 -17.98 14.35 11.17
C ILE A 119 -16.75 13.72 10.50
N PRO A 120 -15.70 13.34 11.25
CA PRO A 120 -14.56 12.62 10.69
C PRO A 120 -15.01 11.33 9.99
N VAL A 121 -14.39 11.05 8.86
CA VAL A 121 -14.63 9.81 8.13
C VAL A 121 -14.10 8.61 8.93
N GLY A 122 -14.83 7.49 8.89
CA GLY A 122 -14.48 6.29 9.64
C GLY A 122 -14.62 5.00 8.82
N SER A 123 -14.36 3.87 9.48
CA SER A 123 -14.41 2.53 8.89
C SER A 123 -15.79 2.20 8.31
N ARG A 124 -16.86 2.71 8.93
CA ARG A 124 -18.26 2.51 8.51
C ARG A 124 -18.59 3.13 7.14
N GLN A 125 -17.80 4.11 6.69
CA GLN A 125 -18.02 4.77 5.40
C GLN A 125 -17.33 4.03 4.25
N ARG A 126 -16.42 3.09 4.55
CA ARG A 126 -15.73 2.32 3.53
C ARG A 126 -16.66 1.23 2.97
N ARG A 127 -16.81 1.20 1.64
CA ARG A 127 -17.76 0.31 0.93
C ARG A 127 -17.17 -1.05 0.55
N VAL A 128 -15.88 -1.25 0.79
CA VAL A 128 -15.13 -2.45 0.38
C VAL A 128 -14.22 -2.93 1.50
N LEU A 129 -13.85 -4.20 1.42
CA LEU A 129 -12.89 -4.82 2.33
C LEU A 129 -11.51 -4.20 2.16
N ALA A 130 -10.84 -3.95 3.28
CA ALA A 130 -9.42 -3.58 3.33
C ALA A 130 -8.55 -4.81 3.63
N LEU A 131 -7.22 -4.64 3.58
CA LEU A 131 -6.23 -5.69 3.80
C LEU A 131 -6.48 -6.51 5.08
N TRP A 132 -6.87 -5.88 6.18
CA TRP A 132 -7.13 -6.59 7.44
C TRP A 132 -8.38 -7.46 7.41
N ASN A 133 -9.44 -7.01 6.71
CA ASN A 133 -10.62 -7.84 6.51
C ASN A 133 -10.27 -9.04 5.61
N MET A 134 -9.54 -8.79 4.51
CA MET A 134 -9.11 -9.83 3.58
C MET A 134 -8.16 -10.85 4.24
N ALA A 135 -7.22 -10.39 5.08
CA ALA A 135 -6.34 -11.24 5.86
C ALA A 135 -7.13 -12.14 6.82
N THR A 136 -8.11 -11.55 7.53
CA THR A 136 -8.98 -12.29 8.45
C THR A 136 -9.77 -13.39 7.73
N VAL A 137 -10.43 -13.06 6.61
CA VAL A 137 -11.15 -14.04 5.77
C VAL A 137 -10.20 -15.10 5.21
N GLY A 138 -8.97 -14.70 4.88
CA GLY A 138 -7.88 -15.58 4.46
C GLY A 138 -7.31 -16.49 5.56
N GLY A 139 -7.83 -16.42 6.79
CA GLY A 139 -7.34 -17.20 7.92
C GLY A 139 -5.96 -16.74 8.43
N LYS A 140 -5.60 -15.48 8.18
CA LYS A 140 -4.35 -14.87 8.65
C LYS A 140 -4.64 -13.96 9.84
N THR A 141 -3.73 -14.01 10.81
CA THR A 141 -3.74 -13.14 11.98
C THR A 141 -2.76 -11.99 11.76
N GLY A 142 -3.16 -10.78 12.16
CA GLY A 142 -2.37 -9.57 11.95
C GLY A 142 -2.57 -8.49 13.01
N ALA A 143 -1.71 -7.49 12.95
CA ALA A 143 -1.72 -6.30 13.77
C ALA A 143 -1.82 -5.07 12.84
N PHE A 144 -2.79 -4.19 13.10
CA PHE A 144 -3.04 -3.02 12.27
C PHE A 144 -3.12 -1.78 13.17
N PHE A 145 -2.37 -0.72 12.86
CA PHE A 145 -2.19 0.41 13.77
C PHE A 145 -2.35 1.74 13.04
N ALA A 146 -3.25 2.57 13.55
CA ALA A 146 -3.41 3.99 13.23
C ALA A 146 -3.53 4.32 11.73
N PHE A 147 -4.13 3.43 10.94
CA PHE A 147 -4.43 3.72 9.54
C PHE A 147 -5.67 4.61 9.44
N TRP A 148 -5.66 5.59 8.53
CA TRP A 148 -6.78 6.49 8.31
C TRP A 148 -8.11 5.76 8.07
N ALA A 149 -9.20 6.34 8.58
CA ALA A 149 -10.56 5.84 8.45
C ALA A 149 -10.72 4.40 8.99
N THR A 150 -10.11 4.12 10.13
CA THR A 150 -10.23 2.81 10.82
C THR A 150 -11.03 2.87 12.09
N HIS A 151 -11.43 4.05 12.56
CA HIS A 151 -12.39 4.20 13.64
C HIS A 151 -13.85 4.05 13.15
N PRO A 152 -14.73 3.31 13.86
CA PRO A 152 -14.42 2.46 15.00
C PRO A 152 -13.65 1.22 14.58
N ALA A 153 -12.82 0.71 15.50
CA ALA A 153 -12.01 -0.48 15.31
C ALA A 153 -12.86 -1.68 14.84
N GLU A 154 -12.43 -2.31 13.74
CA GLU A 154 -13.13 -3.43 13.12
C GLU A 154 -12.71 -4.77 13.73
N SER A 155 -13.61 -5.75 13.69
CA SER A 155 -13.28 -7.12 14.08
C SER A 155 -12.32 -7.77 13.07
N VAL A 156 -11.20 -8.29 13.56
CA VAL A 156 -10.15 -8.95 12.77
C VAL A 156 -9.60 -10.18 13.49
N SER A 157 -8.91 -11.06 12.77
CA SER A 157 -8.04 -12.05 13.41
C SER A 157 -6.76 -11.34 13.89
N GLY A 158 -6.63 -11.14 15.20
CA GLY A 158 -5.53 -10.40 15.81
C GLY A 158 -6.04 -9.11 16.46
N PHE A 159 -5.42 -7.97 16.15
CA PHE A 159 -5.84 -6.69 16.72
C PHE A 159 -5.75 -5.52 15.73
N ILE A 160 -6.59 -4.51 15.98
CA ILE A 160 -6.53 -3.22 15.31
C ILE A 160 -6.61 -2.09 16.35
N ILE A 161 -5.75 -1.11 16.17
CA ILE A 161 -5.79 0.18 16.89
C ILE A 161 -6.15 1.23 15.85
N SER A 162 -7.30 1.88 16.04
CA SER A 162 -7.84 2.83 15.07
C SER A 162 -6.99 4.10 14.98
N ASP A 163 -7.19 4.90 13.93
CA ASP A 163 -6.58 6.23 13.74
C ASP A 163 -6.90 7.26 14.81
N ARG A 164 -7.92 7.01 15.64
CA ARG A 164 -8.39 7.94 16.68
C ARG A 164 -7.99 7.50 18.09
N TYR A 165 -6.94 6.70 18.24
CA TYR A 165 -6.57 6.06 19.51
C TYR A 165 -6.09 7.03 20.60
N ASP A 166 -5.66 8.23 20.21
CA ASP A 166 -5.13 9.29 21.05
C ASP A 166 -6.15 10.37 21.40
N GLU A 167 -7.38 10.27 20.87
CA GLU A 167 -8.45 11.20 21.17
C GLU A 167 -9.07 10.95 22.55
N GLU A 168 -9.15 12.00 23.36
CA GLU A 168 -9.71 11.90 24.71
C GLU A 168 -11.18 11.47 24.70
N GLY A 169 -11.52 10.45 25.51
CA GLY A 169 -12.90 9.96 25.66
C GLY A 169 -13.42 9.14 24.49
N ILE A 170 -12.59 8.84 23.49
CA ILE A 170 -12.98 8.02 22.33
C ILE A 170 -13.31 6.59 22.74
N LYS A 171 -14.42 6.04 22.22
CA LYS A 171 -14.83 4.65 22.45
C LYS A 171 -14.57 3.81 21.21
N ASN A 172 -14.34 2.50 21.38
CA ASN A 172 -14.14 1.57 20.26
C ASN A 172 -12.90 1.90 19.39
N ALA A 173 -11.84 2.42 19.99
CA ALA A 173 -10.58 2.66 19.30
C ALA A 173 -9.69 1.41 19.20
N PHE A 174 -10.00 0.36 19.95
CA PHE A 174 -9.24 -0.88 20.03
C PHE A 174 -10.14 -2.08 19.71
N TYR A 175 -9.60 -3.05 18.98
CA TYR A 175 -10.17 -4.39 18.88
C TYR A 175 -9.05 -5.42 19.02
N PRO A 176 -9.20 -6.47 19.86
CA PRO A 176 -10.25 -6.61 20.87
C PRO A 176 -10.26 -5.40 21.84
N PRO A 177 -11.40 -5.13 22.51
CA PRO A 177 -11.58 -3.95 23.36
C PRO A 177 -10.69 -3.96 24.61
#